data_AF-A0A6L3IJZ2-F1
#
_entry.id   AF-A0A6L3IJZ2-F1
#
_cell.length_a   1.000
_cell.length_b   1.000
_cell.length_c   1.000
_cell.angle_alpha   90.00
_cell.angle_beta   90.00
_cell.angle_gamma   90.00
#
_symmetry.space_group_name_H-M   'P 1'
#
loop_
_entity.id
_entity.type
_entity.pdbx_description
1 polymer ?
#
loop_
_entity_poly.entity_id
_entity_poly.type
_entity_poly.pdbx_seq_one_letter_code
_entity_poly.pdbx_strand_id
1 'polypeptide(L)'
;MSAQSYIKLWTAEPSEHEDVQTYDLLEYEYDFSQDADKTGRVIGNMQGGKIGVIISGFPTDDLLAWMLSSQIHKNGELMNSSGILGGQKEVMRFR
;
A
#
# COMPACT_ATOMS: atom_id res chain seq x y z
N MET A 1 4.60 -19.46 12.46
CA MET A 1 5.11 -18.12 12.10
C MET A 1 4.03 -17.47 11.26
N SER A 2 3.33 -16.47 11.80
CA SER A 2 2.35 -15.71 11.02
C SER A 2 3.09 -15.08 9.85
N ALA A 3 2.57 -15.24 8.64
CA ALA A 3 3.11 -14.47 7.53
C ALA A 3 2.84 -12.99 7.79
N GLN A 4 3.87 -12.17 7.60
CA GLN A 4 3.80 -10.73 7.84
C GLN A 4 3.55 -10.04 6.51
N SER A 5 2.42 -9.37 6.42
CA SER A 5 2.22 -8.34 5.40
C SER A 5 3.07 -7.13 5.77
N TYR A 6 3.66 -6.47 4.77
CA TYR A 6 4.43 -5.26 5.00
C TYR A 6 4.25 -4.25 3.86
N ILE A 7 4.57 -2.99 4.14
CA ILE A 7 4.69 -1.93 3.15
C ILE A 7 6.10 -1.36 3.12
N LYS A 8 6.64 -1.22 1.92
CA LYS A 8 7.89 -0.53 1.61
C LYS A 8 7.58 0.83 0.99
N LEU A 9 8.29 1.87 1.42
CA LEU A 9 8.06 3.24 0.96
C LEU A 9 9.38 3.89 0.50
N TRP A 10 9.35 4.58 -0.64
CA TRP A 10 10.53 5.26 -1.19
C TRP A 10 10.16 6.52 -2.00
N THR A 11 11.09 7.47 -2.11
CA THR A 11 10.94 8.67 -2.95
C THR A 11 11.57 8.50 -4.34
N ALA A 12 12.64 7.71 -4.45
CA ALA A 12 13.29 7.32 -5.70
C ALA A 12 13.43 5.79 -5.73
N GLU A 13 13.35 5.17 -6.91
CA GLU A 13 13.37 3.70 -7.02
C GLU A 13 14.66 3.17 -6.37
N PRO A 14 14.55 2.32 -5.34
CA PRO A 14 15.70 1.89 -4.57
C PRO A 14 16.55 0.92 -5.38
N SER A 15 17.87 1.03 -5.23
CA SER A 15 18.79 0.02 -5.77
C SER A 15 18.69 -1.29 -4.99
N GLU A 16 19.15 -2.42 -5.55
CA GLU A 16 19.09 -3.74 -4.89
C GLU A 16 19.76 -3.81 -3.50
N HIS A 17 20.62 -2.83 -3.18
CA HIS A 17 21.39 -2.77 -1.93
C HIS A 17 20.95 -1.64 -0.99
N GLU A 18 19.88 -0.93 -1.32
CA GLU A 18 19.41 0.19 -0.51
C GLU A 18 18.43 -0.28 0.56
N ASP A 19 18.65 0.14 1.81
CA ASP A 19 17.74 -0.13 2.91
C ASP A 19 16.45 0.67 2.71
N VAL A 20 15.42 0.01 2.19
CA VAL A 20 14.09 0.61 2.02
C VAL A 20 13.33 0.51 3.33
N GLN A 21 12.79 1.66 3.77
CA GLN A 21 11.99 1.70 4.99
C GLN A 21 10.76 0.82 4.84
N THR A 22 10.65 -0.16 5.75
CA THR A 22 9.65 -1.22 5.72
C THR A 22 8.84 -1.19 7.01
N TYR A 23 7.53 -1.30 6.89
CA TYR A 23 6.60 -1.30 8.02
C TYR A 23 5.73 -2.55 7.97
N ASP A 24 5.70 -3.30 9.06
CA ASP A 24 4.81 -4.43 9.22
C ASP A 24 3.34 -3.95 9.31
N LEU A 25 2.47 -4.61 8.55
CA LEU A 25 1.05 -4.29 8.47
C LEU A 25 0.23 -5.27 9.33
N LEU A 26 -0.69 -4.70 10.11
CA LEU A 26 -1.76 -5.45 10.77
C LEU A 26 -2.94 -5.66 9.81
N GLU A 27 -3.23 -4.64 9.00
CA GLU A 27 -4.35 -4.63 8.05
C GLU A 27 -4.05 -3.68 6.89
N TYR A 28 -4.65 -3.95 5.74
CA TYR A 28 -4.68 -3.03 4.61
C TYR A 28 -5.97 -3.20 3.81
N GLU A 29 -6.43 -2.10 3.22
CA GLU A 29 -7.59 -2.06 2.34
C GLU A 29 -7.32 -1.15 1.15
N TYR A 30 -7.94 -1.46 0.03
CA TYR A 30 -7.97 -0.60 -1.15
C TYR A 30 -9.30 -0.79 -1.85
N ASP A 31 -9.79 0.28 -2.46
CA ASP A 31 -11.06 0.28 -3.17
C ASP A 31 -10.94 0.88 -4.57
N PHE A 32 -11.76 0.32 -5.47
CA PHE A 32 -12.01 0.86 -6.79
C PHE A 32 -13.52 0.97 -6.96
N SER A 33 -13.99 2.10 -7.45
CA SER A 33 -15.41 2.35 -7.66
C SER A 33 -15.66 2.88 -9.07
N GLN A 34 -16.83 2.57 -9.61
CA GLN A 34 -17.30 3.14 -10.86
C GLN A 34 -18.80 3.36 -10.75
N ASP A 35 -19.26 4.52 -11.24
CA ASP A 35 -20.67 4.86 -11.17
C ASP A 35 -21.49 3.95 -12.10
N ALA A 36 -22.74 3.71 -11.72
CA ALA A 36 -23.70 2.99 -12.55
C ALA A 36 -25.00 3.77 -12.62
N ASP A 37 -25.68 3.70 -13.76
CA ASP A 37 -27.02 4.26 -13.89
C ASP A 37 -28.06 3.39 -13.15
N LYS A 38 -29.33 3.83 -13.18
CA LYS A 38 -30.44 3.14 -12.49
C LYS A 38 -30.72 1.72 -13.02
N THR A 39 -30.16 1.36 -14.17
CA THR A 39 -30.29 0.02 -14.77
C THR A 39 -29.10 -0.90 -14.43
N GLY A 40 -28.12 -0.39 -13.69
CA GLY A 40 -26.88 -1.10 -13.38
C GLY A 40 -25.85 -1.04 -14.51
N ARG A 41 -26.09 -0.22 -15.55
CA ARG A 41 -25.10 -0.01 -16.61
C ARG A 41 -24.02 0.93 -16.09
N VAL A 42 -22.77 0.48 -16.20
CA VAL A 42 -21.59 1.25 -15.83
C VAL A 42 -21.52 2.56 -16.64
N ILE A 43 -21.35 3.67 -15.94
CA ILE A 43 -21.20 5.02 -16.50
C ILE A 43 -19.97 5.70 -15.89
N GLY A 44 -19.30 6.55 -16.67
CA GLY A 44 -18.14 7.31 -16.20
C GLY A 44 -16.85 6.49 -16.09
N ASN A 45 -15.84 7.09 -15.48
CA ASN A 45 -14.49 6.53 -15.35
C ASN A 45 -14.31 5.81 -14.01
N MET A 46 -13.47 4.77 -13.99
CA MET A 46 -13.04 4.11 -12.76
C MET A 46 -12.31 5.10 -11.86
N GLN A 47 -12.67 5.08 -10.58
CA GLN A 47 -12.04 5.83 -9.49
C GLN A 47 -11.33 4.84 -8.57
N GLY A 48 -10.22 5.26 -7.99
CA GLY A 48 -9.43 4.42 -7.09
C GLY A 48 -8.14 5.12 -6.68
N GLY A 49 -7.20 4.35 -6.12
CA GLY A 49 -5.90 4.86 -5.66
C GLY A 49 -5.89 5.27 -4.19
N LYS A 50 -7.00 5.08 -3.47
CA LYS A 50 -7.02 5.16 -2.02
C LYS A 50 -6.58 3.82 -1.44
N ILE A 51 -5.55 3.86 -0.59
CA ILE A 51 -5.03 2.71 0.14
C ILE A 51 -5.09 3.08 1.62
N GLY A 52 -5.82 2.30 2.40
CA GLY A 52 -5.82 2.35 3.86
C GLY A 52 -4.88 1.30 4.42
N VAL A 53 -4.08 1.65 5.43
CA VAL A 53 -3.18 0.71 6.10
C VAL A 53 -3.22 0.90 7.61
N ILE A 54 -3.11 -0.19 8.35
CA ILE A 54 -2.86 -0.20 9.80
C ILE A 54 -1.47 -0.79 10.00
N ILE A 55 -0.53 0.04 10.42
CA ILE A 55 0.85 -0.38 10.73
C ILE A 55 0.94 -0.91 12.16
N SER A 56 1.87 -1.84 12.38
CA SER A 56 2.22 -2.27 13.74
C SER A 56 3.21 -1.30 14.38
N GLY A 57 3.04 -1.02 15.67
CA GLY A 57 3.91 -0.13 16.42
C GLY A 57 3.62 1.37 16.23
N PHE A 58 4.56 2.21 16.66
CA PHE A 58 4.47 3.67 16.51
C PHE A 58 5.11 4.13 15.20
N PRO A 59 4.60 5.20 14.58
CA PRO A 59 5.17 5.73 13.35
C PRO A 59 6.59 6.28 13.60
N THR A 60 7.49 6.08 12.64
CA THR A 60 8.83 6.66 12.66
C THR A 60 8.78 8.16 12.32
N ASP A 61 9.85 8.90 12.64
CA ASP A 61 9.96 10.32 12.28
C ASP A 61 9.81 10.55 10.78
N ASP A 62 10.30 9.63 9.93
CA ASP A 62 10.16 9.72 8.47
C ASP A 62 8.72 9.53 8.00
N LEU A 63 7.98 8.59 8.62
CA LEU A 63 6.57 8.38 8.33
C LEU A 63 5.74 9.58 8.78
N LEU A 64 6.02 10.12 9.96
CA LEU A 64 5.39 11.33 10.46
C LEU A 64 5.68 12.54 9.56
N ALA A 65 6.94 12.72 9.14
CA ALA A 65 7.31 13.81 8.23
C ALA A 65 6.54 13.72 6.90
N TRP A 66 6.33 12.51 6.38
CA TRP A 66 5.49 12.30 5.21
C TRP A 66 4.02 12.64 5.48
N MET A 67 3.44 12.15 6.57
CA MET A 67 2.04 12.42 6.94
C MET A 67 1.75 13.92 7.14
N LEU A 68 2.75 14.68 7.61
CA LEU A 68 2.62 16.11 7.91
C LEU A 68 2.92 17.03 6.71
N SER A 69 3.44 16.50 5.60
CA SER A 69 3.84 17.30 4.44
C SER A 69 3.18 16.83 3.15
N SER A 70 2.27 17.66 2.61
CA SER A 70 1.62 17.39 1.33
C SER A 70 2.54 17.49 0.11
N GLN A 71 3.80 17.92 0.28
CA GLN A 71 4.77 18.04 -0.80
C GLN A 71 5.57 16.75 -1.01
N ILE A 72 5.63 15.89 0.00
CA ILE A 72 6.39 14.65 -0.04
C ILE A 72 5.49 13.58 -0.68
N HIS A 73 5.89 13.10 -1.86
CA HIS A 73 5.27 11.98 -2.54
C HIS A 73 6.17 10.76 -2.38
N LYS A 74 5.56 9.62 -2.05
CA LYS A 74 6.28 8.34 -1.96
C LYS A 74 5.63 7.34 -2.89
N ASN A 75 6.48 6.61 -3.60
CA ASN A 75 6.11 5.35 -4.20
C ASN A 75 6.12 4.27 -3.10
N GLY A 76 5.53 3.13 -3.40
CA GLY A 76 5.63 2.01 -2.48
C GLY A 76 5.16 0.69 -3.03
N GLU A 77 5.42 -0.33 -2.22
CA GLU A 77 5.04 -1.70 -2.48
C GLU A 77 4.44 -2.29 -1.22
N LEU A 78 3.22 -2.79 -1.34
CA LEU A 78 2.56 -3.59 -0.34
C LEU A 78 2.73 -5.07 -0.73
N MET A 79 3.24 -5.87 0.20
CA MET A 79 3.36 -7.30 0.02
C MET A 79 2.50 -8.02 1.06
N ASN A 80 1.58 -8.87 0.60
CA ASN A 80 0.92 -9.84 1.45
C ASN A 80 1.56 -11.21 1.23
N SER A 81 2.10 -11.77 2.31
CA SER A 81 2.43 -13.19 2.35
C SER A 81 1.25 -13.91 3.01
N SER A 82 0.58 -14.78 2.27
CA SER A 82 -0.73 -15.36 2.59
C SER A 82 -0.74 -16.34 3.77
N GLY A 83 0.24 -16.33 4.68
CA GLY A 83 0.35 -17.30 5.78
C GLY A 83 0.87 -18.67 5.33
N ILE A 84 0.70 -18.99 4.06
CA ILE A 84 0.93 -20.30 3.49
C ILE A 84 2.37 -20.36 2.97
N LEU A 85 3.17 -21.27 3.55
CA LEU A 85 4.51 -21.58 3.02
C LEU A 85 4.36 -22.05 1.55
N GLY A 86 4.92 -21.29 0.61
CA GLY A 86 4.80 -21.57 -0.83
C GLY A 86 3.50 -21.03 -1.48
N GLY A 87 2.68 -20.28 -0.76
CA GLY A 87 1.54 -19.57 -1.31
C GLY A 87 1.95 -18.46 -2.28
N GLN A 88 1.05 -18.09 -3.20
CA GLN A 88 1.27 -16.93 -4.07
C GLN A 88 1.45 -15.68 -3.20
N LYS A 89 2.51 -14.94 -3.50
CA LYS A 89 2.75 -13.62 -2.92
C LYS A 89 1.95 -12.61 -3.72
N GLU A 90 1.12 -11.85 -3.04
CA GLU A 90 0.42 -10.73 -3.66
C GLU A 90 1.26 -9.48 -3.45
N VAL A 91 1.53 -8.77 -4.55
CA VAL A 91 2.33 -7.55 -4.55
C VAL A 91 1.51 -6.46 -5.24
N MET A 92 1.24 -5.38 -4.51
CA MET A 92 0.62 -4.17 -5.05
C MET A 92 1.64 -3.04 -5.02
N ARG A 93 1.86 -2.38 -6.17
CA ARG A 93 2.75 -1.23 -6.29
C ARG A 93 1.94 0.04 -6.56
N PHE A 94 2.33 1.15 -5.94
CA PHE A 94 1.77 2.48 -6.18
C PHE A 94 2.87 3.50 -6.46
N ARG A 95 2.50 4.53 -7.22
CA ARG A 95 3.37 5.60 -7.70
C ARG A 95 2.68 6.93 -7.63
#